data_AF-A0A183ES22-F1
#
_entry.id   AF-A0A183ES22-F1
#
_cell.length_a   1.000
_cell.length_b   1.000
_cell.length_c   1.000
_cell.angle_alpha   90.00
_cell.angle_beta   90.00
_cell.angle_gamma   90.00
#
_symmetry.space_group_name_H-M   'P 1'
#
loop_
_entity.id
_entity.type
_entity.pdbx_description
1 polymer ?
#
loop_
_entity_poly.entity_id
_entity_poly.type
_entity_poly.pdbx_seq_one_letter_code
_entity_poly.pdbx_strand_id
1 'polypeptide(L)'
;MAAGKSMVDSNKHRESTMDLATWKRSKGAPFLTEPEIISEFVERNGDISFGRNLCPRLNRARLGERCSLDLNEGYNTFEEKDLSKPEYIYCLLNWIVEWSKRGNCASLVSIQSLLKAMYCFLIAKY
;
A
#
# COMPACT_ATOMS: atom_id res chain seq x y z
N MET A 1 1.64 32.75 -57.27
CA MET A 1 2.00 33.05 -55.87
C MET A 1 1.74 31.78 -55.06
N ALA A 2 2.80 31.03 -54.76
CA ALA A 2 2.71 29.76 -54.04
C ALA A 2 2.82 30.02 -52.54
N ALA A 3 1.80 29.63 -51.78
CA ALA A 3 1.80 29.70 -50.33
C ALA A 3 2.73 28.64 -49.74
N GLY A 4 3.89 29.06 -49.24
CA GLY A 4 4.80 28.23 -48.46
C GLY A 4 4.18 27.90 -47.10
N LYS A 5 3.80 26.64 -46.88
CA LYS A 5 3.44 26.13 -45.56
C LYS A 5 4.71 25.90 -44.76
N SER A 6 4.93 26.75 -43.76
CA SER A 6 5.88 26.56 -42.68
C SER A 6 5.57 25.25 -41.96
N MET A 7 6.52 24.31 -42.01
CA MET A 7 6.48 23.03 -41.34
C MET A 7 6.87 23.27 -39.88
N VAL A 8 5.89 23.22 -38.98
CA VAL A 8 6.12 23.33 -37.53
C VAL A 8 6.81 22.05 -37.08
N ASP A 9 8.12 22.13 -36.83
CA ASP A 9 8.90 21.08 -36.18
C ASP A 9 8.33 20.81 -34.79
N SER A 10 7.46 19.81 -34.73
CA SER A 10 6.95 19.24 -33.49
C SER A 10 8.02 18.33 -32.91
N ASN A 11 9.12 18.91 -32.41
CA ASN A 11 9.97 18.26 -31.42
C ASN A 11 9.19 18.19 -30.09
N LYS A 12 8.14 17.36 -30.09
CA LYS A 12 7.54 16.86 -28.86
C LYS A 12 8.61 16.02 -28.19
N HIS A 13 9.04 16.47 -27.01
CA HIS A 13 9.63 15.65 -25.98
C HIS A 13 9.05 14.24 -26.04
N ARG A 14 9.81 13.31 -26.61
CA ARG A 14 9.66 11.89 -26.28
C ARG A 14 10.17 11.78 -24.85
N GLU A 15 9.30 12.08 -23.89
CA GLU A 15 9.41 11.44 -22.58
C GLU A 15 9.35 9.95 -22.87
N SER A 16 10.53 9.34 -22.92
CA SER A 16 10.69 7.91 -22.96
C SER A 16 10.22 7.40 -21.60
N THR A 17 8.91 7.28 -21.41
CA THR A 17 8.32 6.55 -20.32
C THR A 17 8.68 5.08 -20.54
N MET A 18 9.84 4.72 -20.01
CA MET A 18 10.30 3.33 -19.99
C MET A 18 9.29 2.57 -19.16
N ASP A 19 8.62 1.58 -19.76
CA ASP A 19 7.64 0.78 -19.02
C ASP A 19 8.33 0.08 -17.83
N LEU A 20 7.56 -0.15 -16.76
CA LEU A 20 8.06 -0.71 -15.49
C LEU A 20 8.80 -2.06 -15.66
N ALA A 21 8.40 -2.88 -16.64
CA ALA A 21 9.06 -4.13 -16.99
C ALA A 21 10.39 -3.91 -17.70
N THR A 22 10.50 -2.86 -18.52
CA THR A 22 11.75 -2.46 -19.17
C THR A 22 12.74 -1.87 -18.15
N TRP A 23 12.27 -1.07 -17.17
CA TRP A 23 13.09 -0.57 -16.05
C TRP A 23 13.63 -1.71 -15.15
N LYS A 24 12.77 -2.69 -14.82
CA LYS A 24 13.18 -3.88 -14.06
C LYS A 24 14.25 -4.71 -14.77
N ARG A 25 14.27 -4.71 -16.10
CA ARG A 25 15.28 -5.41 -16.91
C ARG A 25 16.60 -4.63 -17.05
N SER A 26 16.59 -3.30 -17.06
CA SER A 26 17.77 -2.50 -17.39
C SER A 26 18.75 -2.26 -16.22
N LYS A 27 18.34 -2.46 -14.97
CA LYS A 27 19.21 -2.32 -13.79
C LYS A 27 19.26 -3.53 -12.84
N GLY A 28 18.60 -4.63 -13.20
CA GLY A 28 18.39 -5.76 -12.31
C GLY A 28 17.41 -5.37 -11.20
N ALA A 29 16.21 -5.95 -11.21
CA ALA A 29 15.27 -5.72 -10.12
C ALA A 29 15.94 -6.05 -8.77
N PRO A 30 15.80 -5.18 -7.75
CA PRO A 30 16.38 -5.47 -6.44
C PRO A 30 15.81 -6.79 -5.92
N PHE A 31 16.68 -7.59 -5.31
CA PHE A 31 16.25 -8.83 -4.67
C PHE A 31 15.34 -8.47 -3.49
N LEU A 32 14.09 -8.90 -3.57
CA LEU A 32 13.11 -8.77 -2.50
C LEU A 32 12.77 -10.17 -2.02
N THR A 33 13.10 -10.44 -0.76
CA THR A 33 12.68 -11.69 -0.10
C THR A 33 11.16 -11.72 -0.02
N GLU A 34 10.58 -12.91 -0.17
CA GLU A 34 9.15 -13.12 0.04
C GLU A 34 8.79 -12.74 1.49
N PRO A 35 7.78 -11.88 1.70
CA PRO A 35 7.41 -11.43 3.04
C PRO A 35 6.80 -12.58 3.84
N GLU A 36 7.28 -12.75 5.07
CA GLU A 36 6.75 -13.72 6.03
C GLU A 36 5.90 -13.01 7.11
N ILE A 37 4.80 -13.64 7.48
CA ILE A 37 3.96 -13.17 8.59
C ILE A 37 4.54 -13.72 9.90
N ILE A 38 5.22 -12.87 10.64
CA ILE A 38 5.82 -13.22 11.94
C ILE A 38 4.85 -13.06 13.11
N SER A 39 3.82 -12.23 12.95
CA SER A 39 2.77 -12.02 13.97
C SER A 39 1.60 -11.22 13.41
N GLU A 40 0.47 -11.29 14.10
CA GLU A 40 -0.78 -10.66 13.71
C GLU A 40 -1.53 -10.18 14.95
N PHE A 41 -2.19 -9.03 14.80
CA PHE A 41 -3.07 -8.47 15.82
C PHE A 41 -4.15 -7.63 15.15
N VAL A 42 -5.24 -7.41 15.87
CA VAL A 42 -6.33 -6.51 15.48
C VAL A 42 -6.53 -5.50 16.59
N GLU A 43 -6.58 -4.22 16.22
CA GLU A 43 -6.98 -3.13 17.10
C GLU A 43 -8.46 -2.83 16.88
N ARG A 44 -9.23 -2.73 17.96
CA ARG A 44 -10.61 -2.29 17.92
C ARG A 44 -10.90 -1.46 19.17
N ASN A 45 -11.27 -0.20 18.99
CA ASN A 45 -11.63 0.72 20.07
C ASN A 45 -10.52 0.93 21.12
N GLY A 46 -9.24 0.86 20.70
CA GLY A 46 -8.07 0.99 21.56
C GLY A 46 -7.59 -0.33 22.17
N ASP A 47 -8.34 -1.43 22.03
CA ASP A 47 -7.94 -2.74 22.53
C ASP A 47 -7.21 -3.55 21.45
N ILE A 48 -6.09 -4.17 21.83
CA ILE A 48 -5.30 -5.03 20.96
C ILE A 48 -5.64 -6.49 21.26
N SER A 49 -6.14 -7.20 20.23
CA SER A 49 -6.32 -8.65 20.25
C SER A 49 -5.26 -9.32 19.40
N PHE A 50 -4.44 -10.20 19.99
CA PHE A 50 -3.44 -10.97 19.25
C PHE A 50 -4.08 -12.11 18.45
N GLY A 51 -3.57 -12.36 17.25
CA GLY A 51 -4.03 -13.40 16.33
C GLY A 51 -5.07 -12.93 15.31
N ARG A 52 -5.69 -13.89 14.61
CA ARG A 52 -6.62 -13.65 13.49
C ARG A 52 -8.11 -13.69 13.87
N ASN A 53 -8.44 -13.73 15.15
CA ASN A 53 -9.80 -14.03 15.60
C ASN A 53 -10.85 -13.00 15.13
N LEU A 54 -10.43 -11.75 14.99
CA LEU A 54 -11.26 -10.65 14.50
C LEU A 54 -11.04 -10.33 13.01
N CYS A 55 -10.18 -11.09 12.32
CA CYS A 55 -9.88 -10.88 10.91
C CYS A 55 -11.07 -11.37 10.05
N PRO A 56 -11.71 -10.49 9.27
CA PRO A 56 -12.78 -10.89 8.36
C PRO A 56 -12.26 -11.91 7.34
N ARG A 57 -13.07 -12.92 7.03
CA ARG A 57 -12.75 -13.92 6.02
C ARG A 57 -13.39 -13.55 4.70
N LEU A 58 -12.67 -13.79 3.61
CA LEU A 58 -13.23 -13.69 2.26
C LEU A 58 -14.41 -14.66 2.13
N ASN A 59 -15.59 -14.13 1.81
CA ASN A 59 -16.75 -14.97 1.52
C ASN A 59 -16.58 -15.60 0.13
N ARG A 60 -15.97 -16.79 0.10
CA ARG A 60 -15.67 -17.51 -1.13
C ARG A 60 -16.92 -17.86 -1.96
N ALA A 61 -18.08 -17.99 -1.32
CA ALA A 61 -19.32 -18.33 -2.01
C ALA A 61 -19.78 -17.24 -2.98
N ARG A 62 -19.34 -15.98 -2.79
CA ARG A 62 -19.70 -14.85 -3.65
C ARG A 62 -18.65 -14.53 -4.71
N LEU A 63 -17.59 -15.33 -4.84
CA LEU A 63 -16.55 -15.09 -5.84
C LEU A 63 -17.08 -15.36 -7.24
N GLY A 64 -16.93 -14.37 -8.14
CA GLY A 64 -17.35 -14.48 -9.54
C GLY A 64 -18.82 -14.09 -9.79
N GLU A 65 -19.60 -13.79 -8.75
CA GLU A 65 -20.94 -13.25 -8.89
C GLU A 65 -20.90 -11.77 -9.31
N ARG A 66 -21.94 -11.30 -10.01
CA ARG A 66 -22.11 -9.87 -10.27
C ARG A 66 -22.41 -9.16 -8.95
N CYS A 67 -21.55 -8.21 -8.58
CA CYS A 67 -21.72 -7.42 -7.37
C CYS A 67 -22.78 -6.33 -7.60
N SER A 68 -23.86 -6.35 -6.81
CA SER A 68 -24.92 -5.33 -6.80
C SER A 68 -25.14 -4.75 -5.40
N LEU A 69 -24.07 -4.61 -4.62
CA LEU A 69 -24.12 -4.06 -3.26
C LEU A 69 -24.34 -2.54 -3.33
N ASP A 70 -25.31 -2.04 -2.57
CA ASP A 70 -25.43 -0.60 -2.32
C ASP A 70 -24.44 -0.20 -1.23
N LEU A 71 -23.49 0.67 -1.58
CA LEU A 71 -22.46 1.15 -0.65
C LEU A 71 -22.97 2.27 0.27
N ASN A 72 -24.16 2.81 0.02
CA ASN A 72 -24.78 3.83 0.88
C ASN A 72 -25.64 3.23 1.99
N GLU A 73 -25.98 1.95 1.90
CA GLU A 73 -26.74 1.25 2.93
C GLU A 73 -25.98 1.29 4.27
N GLY A 74 -26.62 1.82 5.31
CA GLY A 74 -26.03 1.95 6.65
C GLY A 74 -25.14 3.17 6.88
N TYR A 75 -25.00 4.08 5.91
CA TYR A 75 -24.18 5.29 6.05
C TYR A 75 -24.59 6.18 7.25
N ASN A 76 -25.88 6.24 7.55
CA ASN A 76 -26.40 6.99 8.71
C ASN A 76 -25.98 6.42 10.08
N THR A 77 -25.54 5.17 10.12
CA THR A 77 -25.01 4.50 11.31
C THR A 77 -23.49 4.35 11.29
N PHE A 78 -22.82 4.95 10.30
CA PHE A 78 -21.38 4.87 10.16
C PHE A 78 -20.68 5.65 11.27
N GLU A 79 -19.74 5.00 11.95
CA GLU A 79 -18.85 5.62 12.93
C GLU A 79 -17.50 5.90 12.26
N GLU A 80 -17.18 7.18 12.08
CA GLU A 80 -15.91 7.58 11.49
C GLU A 80 -14.75 7.30 12.45
N LYS A 81 -13.63 6.81 11.89
CA LYS A 81 -12.41 6.63 12.68
C LYS A 81 -11.84 7.98 13.08
N ASP A 82 -11.58 8.16 14.37
CA ASP A 82 -10.90 9.34 14.90
C ASP A 82 -9.42 9.35 14.50
N LEU A 83 -9.06 10.24 13.58
CA LEU A 83 -7.69 10.39 13.06
C LEU A 83 -6.77 11.19 13.99
N SER A 84 -7.29 11.81 15.05
CA SER A 84 -6.48 12.55 16.02
C SER A 84 -5.69 11.64 16.97
N LYS A 85 -6.07 10.35 17.04
CA LYS A 85 -5.43 9.36 17.92
C LYS A 85 -4.22 8.70 17.23
N PRO A 86 -3.03 8.73 17.84
CA PRO A 86 -1.78 8.23 17.24
C PRO A 86 -1.61 6.68 17.24
N GLU A 87 -2.71 5.92 17.23
CA GLU A 87 -2.78 4.50 17.61
C GLU A 87 -1.83 3.56 16.87
N TYR A 88 -1.56 3.82 15.58
CA TYR A 88 -0.85 2.87 14.70
C TYR A 88 0.60 2.64 15.11
N ILE A 89 1.32 3.69 15.53
CA ILE A 89 2.73 3.55 15.92
C ILE A 89 2.82 2.89 17.30
N TYR A 90 1.95 3.25 18.25
CA TYR A 90 1.98 2.66 19.59
C TYR A 90 1.68 1.16 19.58
N CYS A 91 0.69 0.71 18.79
CA CYS A 91 0.42 -0.73 18.64
C CYS A 91 1.61 -1.47 18.05
N LEU A 92 2.25 -0.90 17.02
CA LEU A 92 3.44 -1.47 16.39
C LEU A 92 4.62 -1.51 17.37
N LEU A 93 4.86 -0.44 18.14
CA LEU A 93 5.92 -0.38 19.14
C LEU A 93 5.70 -1.37 20.28
N ASN A 94 4.48 -1.47 20.81
CA ASN A 94 4.14 -2.47 21.83
C ASN A 94 4.37 -3.89 21.30
N TRP A 95 4.00 -4.15 20.05
CA TRP A 95 4.28 -5.43 19.40
C TRP A 95 5.79 -5.71 19.29
N ILE A 96 6.60 -4.72 18.90
CA ILE A 96 8.07 -4.88 18.83
C ILE A 96 8.64 -5.26 20.20
N VAL A 97 8.18 -4.60 21.27
CA VAL A 97 8.63 -4.89 22.64
C VAL A 97 8.30 -6.32 23.05
N GLU A 98 7.08 -6.79 22.76
CA GLU A 98 6.70 -8.18 23.05
C GLU A 98 7.46 -9.19 22.18
N TRP A 99 7.75 -8.83 20.93
CA TRP A 99 8.53 -9.65 20.01
C TRP A 99 10.00 -9.77 20.43
N SER A 100 10.60 -8.68 20.92
CA SER A 100 11.99 -8.64 21.35
C SER A 100 12.25 -9.45 22.63
N LYS A 101 11.25 -9.55 23.52
CA LYS A 101 11.31 -10.42 24.71
C LYS A 101 11.53 -11.90 24.36
N ARG A 102 11.28 -12.31 23.12
CA ARG A 102 11.51 -13.68 22.62
C ARG A 102 12.91 -13.89 22.00
N GLY A 103 13.80 -12.91 22.11
CA GLY A 103 15.16 -12.96 21.57
C GLY A 103 15.28 -12.55 20.10
N ASN A 104 14.22 -11.97 19.51
CA ASN A 104 14.22 -11.48 18.14
C ASN A 104 14.66 -10.01 18.06
N CYS A 105 15.35 -9.64 16.97
CA CYS A 105 15.72 -8.25 16.68
C CYS A 105 15.25 -7.84 15.27
N ALA A 106 14.74 -6.61 15.12
CA ALA A 106 14.38 -6.03 13.84
C ALA A 106 15.35 -4.89 13.48
N SER A 107 15.85 -4.86 12.25
CA SER A 107 16.77 -3.83 11.76
C SER A 107 16.06 -2.55 11.30
N LEU A 108 14.85 -2.69 10.76
CA LEU A 108 13.99 -1.58 10.36
C LEU A 108 12.54 -1.94 10.65
N VAL A 109 11.82 -1.03 11.31
CA VAL A 109 10.38 -1.18 11.53
C VAL A 109 9.67 0.04 10.97
N SER A 110 8.66 -0.20 10.15
CA SER A 110 7.89 0.84 9.47
C SER A 110 6.47 0.35 9.21
N ILE A 111 5.57 1.30 8.98
CA ILE A 111 4.20 1.01 8.53
C ILE A 111 4.21 0.93 7.00
N GLN A 112 3.47 -0.03 6.44
CA GLN A 112 3.44 -0.27 5.00
C GLN A 112 3.06 0.97 4.17
N SER A 113 2.20 1.85 4.70
CA SER A 113 1.80 3.10 4.03
C SER A 113 3.00 4.03 3.76
N LEU A 114 3.96 4.11 4.69
CA LEU A 114 5.18 4.90 4.53
C LEU A 114 6.09 4.31 3.44
N LEU A 115 6.29 2.98 3.45
CA LEU A 115 7.08 2.30 2.41
C LEU A 115 6.45 2.46 1.02
N LYS A 116 5.11 2.41 0.93
CA LYS A 116 4.38 2.68 -0.31
C LYS A 116 4.58 4.12 -0.78
N ALA A 117 4.47 5.10 0.11
CA ALA A 117 4.69 6.50 -0.23
C ALA A 117 6.11 6.74 -0.77
N MET A 118 7.13 6.14 -0.14
CA MET A 118 8.51 6.21 -0.62
C MET A 118 8.67 5.57 -2.00
N TYR A 119 8.07 4.39 -2.22
CA TYR A 119 8.12 3.72 -3.52
C TYR A 119 7.44 4.54 -4.62
N CYS A 120 6.26 5.10 -4.36
CA CYS A 120 5.55 5.97 -5.31
C CYS A 120 6.33 7.25 -5.62
N PHE A 121 6.98 7.85 -4.61
CA PHE A 121 7.82 9.04 -4.81
C PHE A 121 9.04 8.74 -5.69
N LEU A 122 9.67 7.58 -5.50
CA LEU A 122 10.79 7.15 -6.34
C LEU A 122 10.35 6.91 -7.77
N ILE A 123 9.20 6.28 -8.01
CA ILE A 123 8.66 6.10 -9.37
C ILE A 123 8.31 7.44 -10.01
N ALA A 124 7.64 8.35 -9.30
CA ALA A 124 7.20 9.63 -9.87
C ALA A 124 8.34 10.58 -10.28
N LYS A 125 9.58 10.29 -9.87
CA LYS A 125 10.77 11.05 -10.26
C LYS A 125 11.47 10.51 -11.52
N TYR A 126 11.02 9.37 -12.06
CA TYR A 126 11.53 8.75 -13.29
C TYR A 126 10.43 8.64 -14.34
#